data_AF-A0A2H5UXV3-F1
#
_entry.id   AF-A0A2H5UXV3-F1
#
_cell.length_a   1.000
_cell.length_b   1.000
_cell.length_c   1.000
_cell.angle_alpha   90.00
_cell.angle_beta   90.00
_cell.angle_gamma   90.00
#
_symmetry.space_group_name_H-M   'P 1'
#
loop_
_entity.id
_entity.type
_entity.pdbx_description
1 polymer ?
#
loop_
_entity_poly.entity_id
_entity_poly.type
_entity_poly.pdbx_seq_one_letter_code
_entity_poly.pdbx_strand_id
1 'polypeptide(L)'
;MNEPNPIVKMLTWKTRLLTAGDIEAVLASLASLPTEPFTLTELSELLPPTISGDKNKRRSVSSLLSTLQEIGYLYRPSGRKWAKRAASLSHYLSPQVIELSQLEKAVSRPASKDRRVLEIEGGARVAAKAKEQ
;
A
#
# COMPACT_ATOMS: atom_id res chain seq x y z
N MET A 1 6.93 -8.14 -25.53
CA MET A 1 6.86 -8.56 -24.12
C MET A 1 6.03 -7.53 -23.38
N ASN A 2 5.04 -7.93 -22.57
CA ASN A 2 4.28 -6.98 -21.76
C ASN A 2 5.19 -6.29 -20.75
N GLU A 3 4.95 -5.00 -20.52
CA GLU A 3 5.66 -4.26 -19.48
C GLU A 3 5.35 -4.87 -18.10
N PRO A 4 6.35 -5.11 -17.23
CA PRO A 4 6.11 -5.69 -15.93
C PRO A 4 5.26 -4.74 -15.07
N ASN A 5 4.41 -5.32 -14.21
CA ASN A 5 3.59 -4.55 -13.29
C ASN A 5 4.46 -3.56 -12.48
N PRO A 6 4.07 -2.27 -12.33
CA PRO A 6 4.88 -1.27 -11.64
C PRO A 6 5.28 -1.65 -10.20
N ILE A 7 4.40 -2.33 -9.46
CA ILE A 7 4.69 -2.80 -8.10
C ILE A 7 5.78 -3.87 -8.14
N VAL A 8 5.68 -4.82 -9.08
CA VAL A 8 6.71 -5.85 -9.28
C VAL A 8 8.05 -5.18 -9.62
N LYS A 9 8.05 -4.22 -10.55
CA LYS A 9 9.24 -3.44 -10.91
C LYS A 9 9.84 -2.73 -9.70
N MET A 10 9.03 -2.09 -8.87
CA MET A 10 9.52 -1.44 -7.64
C MET A 10 10.15 -2.43 -6.65
N LEU A 11 9.56 -3.62 -6.49
CA LEU A 11 10.12 -4.64 -5.60
C LEU A 11 11.49 -5.13 -6.06
N THR A 12 11.78 -5.10 -7.38
CA THR A 12 13.12 -5.47 -7.89
C THR A 12 14.22 -4.55 -7.36
N TRP A 13 13.92 -3.28 -7.07
CA TRP A 13 14.91 -2.30 -6.59
C TRP A 13 15.50 -2.67 -5.23
N LYS A 14 14.74 -3.39 -4.40
CA LYS A 14 15.19 -3.87 -3.09
C LYS A 14 15.74 -5.31 -3.13
N THR A 15 15.75 -5.97 -4.29
CA THR A 15 16.18 -7.37 -4.43
C THR A 15 17.17 -7.53 -5.60
N ARG A 16 18.46 -7.36 -5.31
CA ARG A 16 19.54 -7.24 -6.31
C ARG A 16 19.61 -8.36 -7.36
N LEU A 17 19.19 -9.58 -7.05
CA LEU A 17 19.36 -10.76 -7.93
C LEU A 17 18.06 -11.36 -8.46
N LEU A 18 16.91 -10.76 -8.12
CA LEU A 18 15.61 -11.23 -8.60
C LEU A 18 15.18 -10.36 -9.78
N THR A 19 14.88 -11.01 -10.89
CA THR A 19 14.20 -10.38 -12.03
C THR A 19 12.72 -10.15 -11.70
N ALA A 20 12.03 -9.34 -12.52
CA ALA A 20 10.59 -9.16 -12.37
C ALA A 20 9.83 -10.50 -12.38
N GLY A 21 10.19 -11.41 -13.29
CA GLY A 21 9.59 -12.76 -13.34
C GLY A 21 9.91 -13.61 -12.10
N ASP A 22 11.10 -13.47 -11.51
CA ASP A 22 11.42 -14.14 -10.24
C ASP A 22 10.52 -13.61 -9.11
N ILE A 23 10.25 -12.30 -9.06
CA ILE A 23 9.35 -11.70 -8.07
C ILE A 23 7.92 -12.16 -8.26
N GLU A 24 7.43 -12.19 -9.51
CA GLU A 24 6.09 -12.73 -9.83
C GLU A 24 5.95 -14.17 -9.35
N ALA A 25 6.96 -15.01 -9.61
CA ALA A 25 6.98 -16.39 -9.12
C ALA A 25 6.92 -16.45 -7.59
N VAL A 26 7.70 -15.63 -6.88
CA VAL A 26 7.67 -15.59 -5.41
C VAL A 26 6.30 -15.14 -4.89
N LEU A 27 5.70 -14.09 -5.48
CA LEU A 27 4.38 -13.60 -5.07
C LEU A 27 3.28 -14.63 -5.36
N ALA A 28 3.37 -15.35 -6.47
CA ALA A 28 2.47 -16.45 -6.79
C ALA A 28 2.60 -17.60 -5.79
N SER A 29 3.82 -18.05 -5.48
CA SER A 29 4.07 -19.08 -4.47
C SER A 29 3.57 -18.65 -3.09
N LEU A 30 3.75 -17.38 -2.71
CA LEU A 30 3.19 -16.83 -1.48
C LEU A 30 1.66 -16.84 -1.47
N ALA A 31 1.01 -16.53 -2.60
CA ALA A 31 -0.45 -16.56 -2.69
C ALA A 31 -1.00 -17.99 -2.52
N SER A 32 -0.28 -19.00 -3.01
CA SER A 32 -0.64 -20.41 -2.89
C SER A 32 -0.45 -21.00 -1.49
N LEU A 33 0.40 -20.40 -0.66
CA LEU A 33 0.55 -20.83 0.73
C LEU A 33 -0.71 -20.50 1.55
N PRO A 34 -1.05 -21.30 2.57
CA PRO A 34 -2.09 -20.93 3.52
C PRO A 34 -1.69 -19.68 4.32
N THR A 35 -2.64 -19.07 5.02
CA THR A 35 -2.39 -17.89 5.87
C THR A 35 -1.59 -18.23 7.14
N GLU A 36 -1.39 -19.51 7.41
CA GLU A 36 -0.61 -20.02 8.53
C GLU A 36 0.89 -19.65 8.42
N PRO A 37 1.62 -19.65 9.55
CA PRO A 37 3.04 -19.36 9.53
C PRO A 37 3.85 -20.36 8.70
N PHE A 38 4.60 -19.86 7.73
CA PHE A 38 5.48 -20.63 6.84
C PHE A 38 6.96 -20.25 7.03
N THR A 39 7.84 -21.11 6.57
CA THR A 39 9.29 -20.97 6.56
C THR A 39 9.83 -20.68 5.16
N LEU A 40 11.08 -20.23 5.07
CA LEU A 40 11.74 -20.05 3.78
C LEU A 40 11.88 -21.39 3.02
N THR A 41 11.98 -22.51 3.75
CA THR A 41 12.08 -23.85 3.17
C THR A 41 10.77 -24.23 2.47
N GLU A 42 9.64 -24.12 3.18
CA GLU A 42 8.30 -24.41 2.60
C GLU A 42 8.01 -23.51 1.40
N LEU A 43 8.39 -22.24 1.45
CA LEU A 43 8.29 -21.36 0.27
C LEU A 43 9.18 -21.85 -0.87
N SER A 44 10.42 -22.27 -0.58
CA SER A 44 11.39 -22.70 -1.60
C SER A 44 10.95 -23.95 -2.37
N GLU A 45 10.12 -24.81 -1.76
CA GLU A 45 9.54 -25.99 -2.41
C GLU A 45 8.52 -25.62 -3.50
N LEU A 46 7.91 -24.43 -3.40
CA LEU A 46 6.96 -23.91 -4.37
C LEU A 46 7.62 -23.02 -5.44
N LEU A 47 8.91 -22.73 -5.30
CA LEU A 47 9.64 -21.87 -6.23
C LEU A 47 10.21 -22.67 -7.40
N PRO A 48 10.28 -22.07 -8.61
CA PRO A 48 10.98 -22.67 -9.74
C PRO A 48 12.42 -23.08 -9.39
N PRO A 49 12.95 -24.18 -9.97
CA PRO A 49 14.33 -24.64 -9.73
C PRO A 49 15.40 -23.57 -10.00
N THR A 50 15.11 -22.65 -10.93
CA THR A 50 15.98 -21.50 -11.26
C THR A 50 16.17 -20.53 -10.11
N ILE A 51 15.28 -20.54 -9.10
CA ILE A 51 15.34 -19.71 -7.90
C ILE A 51 15.75 -20.57 -6.70
N SER A 52 15.08 -21.72 -6.49
CA SER A 52 15.32 -22.57 -5.32
C SER A 52 16.68 -23.29 -5.34
N GLY A 53 17.22 -23.59 -6.52
CA GLY A 53 18.55 -24.17 -6.69
C GLY A 53 19.69 -23.18 -6.42
N ASP A 54 19.48 -21.89 -6.68
CA ASP A 54 20.51 -20.85 -6.53
C ASP A 54 20.51 -20.26 -5.10
N LYS A 55 21.62 -20.46 -4.39
CA LYS A 55 21.80 -19.95 -3.01
C LYS A 55 21.71 -18.43 -2.92
N ASN A 56 22.21 -17.70 -3.92
CA ASN A 56 22.21 -16.25 -3.93
C ASN A 56 20.80 -15.69 -4.23
N LYS A 57 20.06 -16.33 -5.13
CA LYS A 57 18.65 -16.01 -5.35
C LYS A 57 17.80 -16.33 -4.12
N ARG A 58 17.96 -17.48 -3.48
CA ARG A 58 17.29 -17.81 -2.20
C ARG A 58 17.55 -16.77 -1.10
N ARG A 59 18.79 -16.27 -0.99
CA ARG A 59 19.09 -15.16 -0.07
C ARG A 59 18.30 -13.90 -0.44
N SER A 60 18.21 -13.59 -1.74
CA SER A 60 17.44 -12.45 -2.23
C SER A 60 15.93 -12.62 -2.02
N VAL A 61 15.40 -13.85 -2.06
CA VAL A 61 14.03 -14.17 -1.64
C VAL A 61 13.83 -13.84 -0.17
N SER A 62 14.78 -14.21 0.71
CA SER A 62 14.70 -13.81 2.13
C SER A 62 14.71 -12.29 2.31
N SER A 63 15.48 -11.54 1.50
CA SER A 63 15.44 -10.07 1.48
C SER A 63 14.08 -9.54 1.00
N LEU A 64 13.49 -10.17 -0.02
CA LEU A 64 12.14 -9.84 -0.48
C LEU A 64 11.11 -10.06 0.64
N LEU A 65 11.15 -11.19 1.34
CA LEU A 65 10.26 -11.44 2.48
C LEU A 65 10.42 -10.40 3.60
N SER A 66 11.65 -9.94 3.83
CA SER A 66 11.93 -8.85 4.79
C SER A 66 11.31 -7.54 4.32
N THR A 67 11.43 -7.22 3.03
CA THR A 67 10.77 -6.04 2.42
C THR A 67 9.25 -6.14 2.51
N LEU A 68 8.68 -7.31 2.24
CA LEU A 68 7.25 -7.56 2.37
C LEU A 68 6.76 -7.47 3.83
N GLN A 69 7.64 -7.76 4.79
CA GLN A 69 7.37 -7.53 6.21
C GLN A 69 7.43 -6.03 6.57
N GLU A 70 8.40 -5.29 6.03
CA GLU A 70 8.53 -3.83 6.25
C GLU A 70 7.28 -3.07 5.77
N ILE A 71 6.72 -3.44 4.62
CA ILE A 71 5.45 -2.86 4.11
C ILE A 71 4.21 -3.40 4.83
N GLY A 72 4.39 -4.33 5.77
CA GLY A 72 3.36 -4.90 6.62
C GLY A 72 2.56 -6.06 6.03
N TYR A 73 2.76 -6.44 4.76
CA TYR A 73 2.05 -7.57 4.16
C TYR A 73 2.35 -8.89 4.90
N LEU A 74 3.61 -9.09 5.27
CA LEU A 74 4.04 -10.19 6.13
C LEU A 74 4.25 -9.70 7.56
N TYR A 75 4.08 -10.60 8.53
CA TYR A 75 4.53 -10.41 9.89
C TYR A 75 5.33 -11.62 10.36
N ARG A 76 6.09 -11.43 11.43
CA ARG A 76 7.06 -12.42 11.92
C ARG A 76 6.62 -13.00 13.26
N PRO A 77 5.88 -14.12 13.28
CA PRO A 77 5.49 -14.78 14.54
C PRO A 77 6.69 -15.41 15.26
N SER A 78 7.77 -15.72 14.55
CA SER A 78 9.01 -16.29 15.11
C SER A 78 10.22 -15.96 14.23
N GLY A 79 11.44 -16.00 14.77
CA GLY A 79 12.66 -15.65 14.06
C GLY A 79 12.96 -16.42 12.77
N ARG A 80 12.22 -17.49 12.45
CA ARG A 80 12.37 -18.26 11.19
C ARG A 80 11.06 -18.45 10.42
N LYS A 81 9.97 -17.82 10.87
CA LYS A 81 8.64 -17.98 10.27
C LYS A 81 8.06 -16.63 9.87
N TRP A 82 7.31 -16.63 8.78
CA TRP A 82 6.50 -15.51 8.31
C TRP A 82 5.05 -15.95 8.25
N ALA A 83 4.13 -15.02 8.42
CA ALA A 83 2.71 -15.25 8.19
C ALA A 83 2.14 -14.07 7.40
N LYS A 84 1.12 -14.34 6.59
CA LYS A 84 0.50 -13.35 5.71
C LYS A 84 -0.62 -12.61 6.45
N ARG A 85 -0.79 -11.32 6.16
CA ARG A 85 -1.97 -10.55 6.62
C ARG A 85 -3.18 -10.66 5.69
N ALA A 86 -2.96 -11.09 4.45
CA ALA A 86 -4.00 -11.27 3.45
C ALA A 86 -3.66 -12.46 2.55
N ALA A 87 -4.61 -12.90 1.74
CA ALA A 87 -4.42 -14.03 0.83
C ALA A 87 -3.30 -13.78 -0.20
N SER A 88 -3.21 -12.55 -0.72
CA SER A 88 -2.16 -12.10 -1.64
C SER A 88 -1.74 -10.64 -1.35
N LEU A 89 -0.62 -10.22 -1.94
CA LEU A 89 -0.15 -8.84 -1.84
C LEU A 89 -1.15 -7.83 -2.43
N SER A 90 -1.82 -8.17 -3.53
CA SER A 90 -2.85 -7.29 -4.13
C SER A 90 -4.02 -7.07 -3.17
N HIS A 91 -4.55 -8.13 -2.55
CA HIS A 91 -5.63 -8.01 -1.56
C HIS A 91 -5.22 -7.16 -0.35
N TYR A 92 -3.95 -7.21 0.05
CA TYR A 92 -3.41 -6.38 1.12
C TYR A 92 -3.33 -4.89 0.73
N LEU A 93 -2.83 -4.60 -0.47
CA LEU A 93 -2.62 -3.22 -0.94
C LEU A 93 -3.92 -2.50 -1.33
N SER A 94 -4.94 -3.22 -1.82
CA SER A 94 -6.19 -2.62 -2.31
C SER A 94 -6.82 -1.59 -1.35
N PRO A 95 -7.10 -1.91 -0.07
CA PRO A 95 -7.67 -0.92 0.86
C PRO A 95 -6.74 0.27 1.10
N GLN A 96 -5.42 0.04 1.14
CA GLN A 96 -4.42 1.07 1.43
C GLN A 96 -4.28 2.09 0.30
N VAL A 97 -4.38 1.63 -0.95
CA VAL A 97 -4.37 2.52 -2.12
C VAL A 97 -5.63 3.40 -2.14
N ILE A 98 -6.78 2.87 -1.74
CA ILE A 98 -8.02 3.65 -1.62
C ILE A 98 -7.88 4.71 -0.53
N GLU A 99 -7.37 4.33 0.64
CA GLU A 99 -7.10 5.23 1.76
C GLU A 99 -6.11 6.33 1.35
N LEU A 100 -5.01 5.98 0.68
CA LEU A 100 -4.03 6.92 0.16
C LEU A 100 -4.68 7.95 -0.77
N SER A 101 -5.55 7.50 -1.69
CA SER A 101 -6.28 8.40 -2.58
C SER A 101 -7.18 9.39 -1.83
N GLN A 102 -7.77 8.99 -0.70
CA GLN A 102 -8.57 9.89 0.14
C GLN A 102 -7.69 10.93 0.84
N LEU A 103 -6.53 10.52 1.34
CA LEU A 103 -5.55 11.42 1.97
C LEU A 103 -5.02 12.45 0.96
N GLU A 104 -4.66 12.04 -0.25
CA GLU A 104 -4.21 12.92 -1.32
C GLU A 104 -5.27 13.98 -1.70
N LYS A 105 -6.55 13.57 -1.73
CA LYS A 105 -7.68 14.48 -2.00
C LYS A 105 -7.98 15.42 -0.85
N ALA A 106 -7.79 14.99 0.39
CA ALA A 106 -8.06 15.80 1.58
C ALA A 106 -7.15 17.05 1.64
N VAL A 107 -5.89 16.91 1.21
CA VAL A 107 -4.94 18.02 1.11
C VAL A 107 -5.35 19.07 0.05
N SER A 108 -6.15 18.66 -0.95
CA SER A 108 -6.58 19.52 -2.04
C SER A 108 -7.80 20.39 -1.72
N ARG A 109 -8.42 20.27 -0.53
CA ARG A 109 -9.49 21.19 -0.13
C ARG A 109 -8.85 22.46 0.43
N PRO A 110 -8.90 23.61 -0.27
CA PRO A 110 -8.53 24.86 0.38
C PRO A 110 -9.43 25.01 1.61
N ALA A 111 -8.84 25.31 2.76
CA ALA A 111 -9.59 25.67 3.95
C ALA A 111 -10.57 26.78 3.53
N SER A 112 -11.86 26.44 3.39
CA SER A 112 -12.86 27.47 3.16
C SER A 112 -12.76 28.37 4.38
N LYS A 113 -12.35 29.62 4.13
CA LYS A 113 -12.54 30.69 5.09
C LYS A 113 -14.04 30.81 5.26
N ASP A 114 -14.60 30.03 6.18
CA ASP A 114 -15.93 30.27 6.74
C ASP A 114 -15.83 31.62 7.46
N ARG A 115 -16.03 32.65 6.66
CA ARG A 115 -16.31 34.01 7.11
C ARG A 115 -17.64 33.88 7.82
N ARG A 116 -17.61 33.64 9.13
CA ARG A 116 -18.77 33.79 10.02
C ARG A 116 -19.27 35.22 9.85
N VAL A 117 -20.26 35.42 8.99
CA VAL A 117 -21.12 36.58 9.06
C VAL A 117 -22.03 36.30 10.25
N LEU A 118 -21.67 36.86 11.40
CA LEU A 118 -22.60 37.01 12.51
C LEU A 118 -23.72 37.92 11.99
N GLU A 119 -24.88 37.34 11.69
CA GLU A 119 -26.11 38.11 11.60
C GLU A 119 -26.36 38.69 13.00
N ILE A 120 -26.14 40.00 13.11
CA ILE A 120 -26.56 40.79 14.26
C ILE A 120 -28.09 40.92 14.12
N GLU A 121 -28.83 40.24 14.98
CA GLU A 121 -30.24 40.55 15.22
C GLU A 121 -30.35 42.03 15.61
N GLY A 122 -31.21 42.77 14.90
CA GLY A 122 -31.68 44.08 15.35
C GLY A 122 -30.77 45.26 14.99
N GLY A 123 -30.79 45.67 13.72
CA GLY A 123 -30.21 46.94 13.28
C GLY A 123 -31.01 47.52 12.13
N ALA A 124 -32.08 48.25 12.46
CA ALA A 124 -33.07 48.81 11.54
C ALA A 124 -32.45 49.50 10.31
N ARG A 125 -32.81 49.00 9.12
CA ARG A 125 -32.82 49.82 7.90
C ARG A 125 -34.16 50.52 7.81
N VAL A 126 -34.19 51.82 8.12
CA VAL A 126 -35.26 52.69 7.63
C VAL A 126 -34.61 53.81 6.84
N ALA A 127 -34.46 53.55 5.53
CA ALA A 127 -34.45 54.60 4.54
C ALA A 127 -35.89 54.76 4.05
N ALA A 128 -36.56 55.83 4.47
CA ALA A 128 -37.81 56.27 3.87
C ALA A 128 -37.90 57.80 3.90
N LYS A 129 -38.12 58.37 2.69
CA LYS A 129 -38.29 59.77 2.34
C LYS A 129 -39.50 60.43 3.05
N ALA A 130 -39.45 61.76 3.27
CA ALA A 130 -40.35 62.76 2.64
C ALA A 130 -40.49 64.10 3.42
N LYS A 131 -40.17 65.20 2.72
CA LYS A 131 -40.88 66.51 2.58
C LYS A 131 -41.26 67.44 3.77
N GLU A 132 -40.86 68.72 3.58
CA GLU A 132 -41.54 70.01 3.83
C GLU A 132 -42.23 70.27 5.20
N GLN A 133 -41.71 71.24 5.97
CA GLN A 133 -42.06 72.68 5.91
C GLN A 133 -41.01 73.51 6.65
#